data_AF-A0A9D4HTR2-F1
#
_entry.id   AF-A0A9D4HTR2-F1
#
_cell.length_a   1.000
_cell.length_b   1.000
_cell.length_c   1.000
_cell.angle_alpha   90.00
_cell.angle_beta   90.00
_cell.angle_gamma   90.00
#
_symmetry.space_group_name_H-M   'P 1'
#
loop_
_entity.id
_entity.type
_entity.pdbx_description
1 polymer ?
#
loop_
_entity_poly.entity_id
_entity_poly.type
_entity_poly.pdbx_seq_one_letter_code
_entity_poly.pdbx_strand_id
1 'polypeptide(L)' 'MLRFFLATCVILVVCSLCEGYNEYCVIGAGPAGLQMGYFFSRAGRDYIIFEKSNVSGMCQ' A
#
# COMPACT_ATOMS: atom_id res chain seq x y z
N MET A 1 4.95 22.86 29.80
CA MET A 1 3.92 21.79 29.73
C MET A 1 3.11 21.87 28.43
N LEU A 2 2.30 22.90 28.20
CA LEU A 2 1.45 23.01 26.99
C LEU A 2 2.22 23.07 25.65
N ARG A 3 3.33 23.82 25.60
CA ARG A 3 4.19 23.92 24.39
C ARG A 3 4.87 22.61 24.01
N PHE A 4 5.25 21.80 25.01
CA PHE A 4 5.84 20.48 24.78
C PHE A 4 4.80 19.52 24.20
N PHE A 5 3.59 19.55 24.77
CA PHE A 5 2.45 18.75 24.31
C PHE A 5 2.03 19.09 22.87
N LEU A 6 1.97 20.39 22.54
CA LEU A 6 1.70 20.85 21.18
C LEU A 6 2.79 20.41 20.19
N ALA A 7 4.06 20.53 20.55
CA ALA A 7 5.16 20.09 19.70
C ALA A 7 5.13 18.58 19.45
N THR A 8 4.87 17.77 20.47
CA THR A 8 4.74 16.31 20.32
C THR A 8 3.54 15.90 19.48
N CYS A 9 2.39 16.58 19.64
CA CYS A 9 1.21 16.33 18.80
C CYS A 9 1.50 16.67 17.33
N VAL A 10 2.16 17.80 17.05
CA VAL A 10 2.52 18.19 15.67
C VAL A 10 3.49 17.20 15.06
N ILE A 11 4.53 16.76 15.79
CA ILE A 11 5.49 15.77 15.29
C ILE A 11 4.82 14.42 15.00
N LEU A 12 3.95 13.94 15.90
CA LEU A 12 3.17 12.72 15.69
C LEU A 12 2.30 12.80 14.43
N VAL A 13 1.57 13.91 14.24
CA VAL A 13 0.71 14.12 13.08
C VAL A 13 1.52 14.15 11.78
N VAL A 14 2.68 14.81 11.75
CA VAL A 14 3.53 14.89 10.55
C VAL A 14 4.13 13.52 10.20
N CYS A 15 4.57 12.73 11.19
CA CYS A 15 5.11 11.39 10.96
C CYS A 15 4.07 10.42 10.37
N SER A 16 2.80 10.52 10.78
CA SER A 16 1.72 9.66 10.28
C SER A 16 1.27 9.97 8.85
N LEU A 17 1.66 11.11 8.27
CA LEU A 17 1.27 11.49 6.90
C LEU A 17 2.26 11.00 5.83
N CYS A 18 3.37 10.38 6.22
CA CYS A 18 4.36 9.83 5.28
C CYS A 18 3.97 8.38 4.88
N GLU A 19 2.79 8.20 4.29
CA GLU A 19 2.32 6.90 3.75
C GLU A 19 2.89 6.64 2.35
N GLY A 20 4.21 6.50 2.26
CA GLY A 20 4.93 6.41 0.98
C GLY A 20 5.29 5.01 0.51
N TYR A 21 4.89 3.94 1.21
CA TYR A 21 5.32 2.59 0.88
C TYR A 21 4.21 1.58 1.11
N ASN A 22 4.09 0.62 0.18
CA ASN A 22 3.26 -0.56 0.36
C ASN A 22 4.15 -1.69 0.86
N GLU A 23 3.66 -2.55 1.77
CA GLU A 23 4.43 -3.71 2.26
C GLU A 23 4.74 -4.72 1.15
N TYR A 24 3.84 -4.88 0.17
CA TYR A 24 3.98 -5.82 -0.93
C TYR A 24 3.82 -5.13 -2.29
N CYS A 25 4.72 -5.46 -3.22
CA CYS A 25 4.65 -5.00 -4.61
C CYS A 25 4.57 -6.23 -5.53
N VAL A 26 3.46 -6.35 -6.25
CA VAL A 26 3.22 -7.44 -7.21
C VAL A 26 3.43 -6.88 -8.62
N ILE A 27 4.31 -7.52 -9.38
CA ILE A 27 4.58 -7.14 -10.78
C ILE A 27 3.87 -8.14 -11.70
N GLY A 28 2.92 -7.63 -12.49
CA GLY A 28 2.05 -8.36 -13.38
C GLY A 28 0.65 -8.57 -12.79
N ALA A 29 -0.38 -8.03 -13.43
CA ALA A 29 -1.79 -8.25 -13.10
C ALA A 29 -2.41 -9.37 -13.96
N GLY A 30 -1.65 -10.42 -14.28
CA GLY A 30 -2.19 -11.65 -14.85
C GLY A 30 -2.99 -12.48 -13.81
N PRO A 31 -3.42 -13.71 -14.15
CA PRO A 31 -4.23 -14.55 -13.24
C PRO A 31 -3.59 -14.76 -11.88
N ALA A 32 -2.28 -15.02 -11.84
CA ALA A 32 -1.54 -15.23 -10.60
C ALA A 32 -1.43 -13.94 -9.75
N GLY A 33 -1.17 -12.79 -10.39
CA GLY A 33 -1.06 -11.50 -9.70
C GLY A 33 -2.39 -11.05 -9.11
N LEU A 34 -3.49 -11.21 -9.84
CA LEU A 34 -4.83 -10.92 -9.33
C LEU A 34 -5.24 -11.87 -8.22
N GLN A 35 -4.89 -13.16 -8.33
CA GLN A 35 -5.13 -14.13 -7.27
C GLN A 35 -4.36 -13.77 -6.00
N MET A 36 -3.11 -13.31 -6.13
CA MET A 36 -2.32 -12.80 -5.01
C MET A 36 -2.97 -11.55 -4.37
N GLY A 37 -3.42 -10.60 -5.18
CA GLY A 37 -4.16 -9.42 -4.72
C GLY A 37 -5.43 -9.77 -3.92
N TYR A 38 -6.19 -10.77 -4.39
CA TYR A 38 -7.35 -11.28 -3.67
C TYR A 38 -6.99 -11.83 -2.28
N PHE A 39 -5.93 -12.63 -2.17
CA PHE A 39 -5.49 -13.16 -0.88
C PHE A 39 -4.90 -12.07 0.03
N PHE A 40 -4.16 -11.11 -0.52
CA PHE A 40 -3.65 -9.96 0.23
C PHE A 40 -4.79 -9.10 0.78
N SER A 41 -5.81 -8.84 -0.02
CA SER A 41 -7.01 -8.14 0.44
C SER A 41 -7.72 -8.89 1.57
N ARG A 42 -7.92 -10.22 1.43
CA ARG A 42 -8.53 -11.04 2.49
C ARG A 42 -7.69 -11.11 3.76
N ALA A 43 -6.38 -11.04 3.63
CA ALA A 43 -5.44 -11.06 4.75
C ALA A 43 -5.17 -9.67 5.36
N GLY A 44 -5.82 -8.61 4.85
CA GLY A 44 -5.65 -7.24 5.32
C GLY A 44 -4.22 -6.71 5.12
N ARG A 45 -3.56 -7.15 4.04
CA ARG A 45 -2.20 -6.70 3.71
C ARG A 45 -2.24 -5.42 2.91
N ASP A 46 -1.21 -4.61 3.10
CA ASP A 46 -0.96 -3.41 2.32
C ASP A 46 -0.14 -3.76 1.08
N TYR A 47 -0.71 -3.53 -0.12
CA TYR A 47 -0.10 -3.99 -1.36
C TYR A 47 -0.47 -3.13 -2.56
N ILE A 48 0.43 -3.14 -3.55
CA ILE A 48 0.23 -2.55 -4.87
C ILE A 48 0.51 -3.57 -5.98
N ILE A 49 -0.29 -3.54 -7.04
CA ILE A 49 -0.09 -4.36 -8.24
C ILE A 49 0.21 -3.44 -9.43
N PHE A 50 1.32 -3.70 -10.12
CA PHE A 50 1.68 -3.02 -11.36
C PHE A 50 1.48 -3.93 -12.56
N GLU A 51 0.89 -3.42 -13.64
CA GLU A 51 0.76 -4.11 -14.92
C GLU A 51 1.29 -3.21 -16.03
N LYS A 52 1.97 -3.82 -17.01
CA LYS A 52 2.50 -3.12 -18.18
C LYS A 52 1.35 -2.69 -19.10
N SER A 53 0.38 -3.57 -19.30
CA SER A 53 -0.74 -3.31 -20.19
C SER A 53 -1.85 -2.54 -19.48
N ASN A 54 -2.78 -1.97 -20.25
CA ASN A 54 -3.98 -1.36 -19.68
C ASN A 54 -5.12 -2.39 -19.44
N VAL A 55 -4.79 -3.68 -19.44
CA VAL A 55 -5.73 -4.80 -19.31
C VAL A 55 -5.22 -5.77 -18.23
N SER A 56 -6.07 -6.08 -17.26
CA SER A 56 -5.78 -7.06 -16.21
C SER A 56 -6.33 -8.44 -16.54
N GLY A 57 -5.69 -9.49 -16.04
CA GLY A 57 -6.19 -10.87 -16.05
C GLY A 57 -5.84 -11.67 -17.31
N MET A 58 -5.20 -11.07 -18.29
CA MET A 58 -4.81 -11.75 -19.53
C MET A 58 -3.45 -12.43 -19.36
N CYS A 59 -3.32 -13.65 -19.87
CA CYS A 59 -2.03 -14.32 -20.02
C CYS A 59 -1.37 -13.73 -21.28
N GLN A 60 -0.38 -12.86 -21.10
CA GLN A 60 0.51 -12.41 -22.17
C GLN A 60 1.80 -13.22 -22.20
#